data_AF-A0A938U5N4-F1
#
_entry.id   AF-A0A938U5N4-F1
#
_cell.length_a   1.000
_cell.length_b   1.000
_cell.length_c   1.000
_cell.angle_alpha   90.00
_cell.angle_beta   90.00
_cell.angle_gamma   90.00
#
_symmetry.space_group_name_H-M   'P 1'
#
loop_
_entity.id
_entity.type
_entity.pdbx_description
1 polymer ?
#
loop_
_entity_poly.entity_id
_entity_poly.type
_entity_poly.pdbx_seq_one_letter_code
_entity_poly.pdbx_strand_id
1 'polypeptide(L)'
;MVKLDDGSALVAGRTVTGFSNAEQDMVKVPRTALPSTVEDALSRAGGLYRAGAPFAAHIERDGNLITGQQPQSATAFARAIVGALSESAAERKAKGALHRYHVQVWEQGQLAKAKDFLGAGFVSHATPFVDPRNGTEQKNLLPLLRTAFPDLTSHEDALIVDGELAVIRWTITGTHKGELFGVAPTGKAITVSGMDMLRVVDGRFVEHWGGIADQMDTVLRQVQAR
;
A
#
# COMPACT_ATOMS: atom_id res chain seq x y z
N MET A 1 -10.21 21.68 4.55
CA MET A 1 -10.15 20.20 4.58
C MET A 1 -11.39 19.69 5.29
N VAL A 2 -12.08 18.70 4.74
CA VAL A 2 -13.24 18.07 5.40
C VAL A 2 -12.75 17.33 6.65
N LYS A 3 -13.48 17.47 7.76
CA LYS A 3 -13.20 16.78 9.03
C LYS A 3 -14.26 15.72 9.30
N LEU A 4 -13.85 14.64 9.95
CA LEU A 4 -14.73 13.63 10.51
C LEU A 4 -15.26 14.07 11.88
N ASP A 5 -16.23 13.31 12.42
CA ASP A 5 -16.85 13.60 13.72
C ASP A 5 -15.84 13.58 14.89
N ASP A 6 -14.74 12.86 14.74
CA ASP A 6 -13.63 12.82 15.70
C ASP A 6 -12.64 14.01 15.56
N GLY A 7 -12.91 14.93 14.63
CA GLY A 7 -12.09 16.10 14.36
C GLY A 7 -10.87 15.85 13.47
N SER A 8 -10.56 14.60 13.13
CA SER A 8 -9.49 14.26 12.20
C SER A 8 -9.85 14.68 10.77
N ALA A 9 -8.84 14.93 9.93
CA ALA A 9 -9.08 15.20 8.52
C ALA A 9 -9.57 13.91 7.82
N LEU A 10 -10.53 14.03 6.90
CA LEU A 10 -11.05 12.90 6.10
C LEU A 10 -9.94 12.07 5.44
N VAL A 11 -8.84 12.73 5.06
CA VAL A 11 -7.70 12.13 4.36
C VAL A 11 -6.61 11.61 5.30
N ALA A 12 -6.69 11.85 6.62
CA ALA A 12 -5.64 11.50 7.56
C ALA A 12 -5.39 9.98 7.58
N GLY A 13 -4.15 9.58 7.28
CA GLY A 13 -3.76 8.17 7.17
C GLY A 13 -4.37 7.42 5.98
N ARG A 14 -4.97 8.13 5.02
CA ARG A 14 -5.57 7.55 3.82
C ARG A 14 -4.73 7.83 2.59
N THR A 15 -4.67 6.90 1.65
CA THR A 15 -4.07 7.19 0.33
C THR A 15 -4.96 8.12 -0.47
N VAL A 16 -4.34 9.12 -1.07
CA VAL A 16 -5.02 10.14 -1.85
C VAL A 16 -4.14 10.59 -3.00
N THR A 17 -4.77 11.03 -4.07
CA THR A 17 -4.14 11.68 -5.20
C THR A 17 -4.90 12.96 -5.55
N GLY A 18 -4.32 13.79 -6.41
CA GLY A 18 -4.86 15.07 -6.84
C GLY A 18 -3.97 15.70 -7.90
N PHE A 19 -4.15 16.98 -8.18
CA PHE A 19 -3.20 17.69 -9.05
C PHE A 19 -1.83 17.77 -8.39
N SER A 20 -0.84 17.15 -9.03
CA SER A 20 0.50 16.97 -8.46
C SER A 20 1.35 18.23 -8.54
N ASN A 21 2.35 18.31 -7.65
CA ASN A 21 3.37 19.35 -7.71
C ASN A 21 4.11 19.33 -9.06
N ALA A 22 4.34 18.13 -9.63
CA ALA A 22 4.95 17.97 -10.94
C ALA A 22 4.09 18.55 -12.08
N GLU A 23 2.78 18.29 -12.09
CA GLU A 23 1.87 18.89 -13.07
C GLU A 23 1.81 20.41 -12.93
N GLN A 24 1.79 20.92 -11.70
CA GLN A 24 1.79 22.36 -11.42
C GLN A 24 3.02 23.07 -11.99
N ASP A 25 4.21 22.47 -11.80
CA ASP A 25 5.45 22.98 -12.35
C ASP A 25 5.43 22.97 -13.90
N MET A 26 4.86 21.92 -14.51
CA MET A 26 4.75 21.79 -15.97
C MET A 26 3.78 22.79 -16.60
N VAL A 27 2.65 23.09 -15.94
CA VAL A 27 1.72 24.13 -16.40
C VAL A 27 2.18 25.56 -16.06
N LYS A 28 3.37 25.70 -15.45
CA LYS A 28 4.00 26.98 -15.11
C LYS A 28 3.15 27.87 -14.19
N VAL A 29 2.29 27.26 -13.38
CA VAL A 29 1.54 27.99 -12.34
C VAL A 29 2.46 28.16 -11.14
N PRO A 30 2.83 29.40 -10.76
CA PRO A 30 3.72 29.62 -9.62
C PRO A 30 3.16 28.96 -8.36
N ARG A 31 4.00 28.28 -7.58
CA ARG A 31 3.58 27.66 -6.31
C ARG A 31 3.05 28.67 -5.27
N THR A 32 3.40 29.95 -5.45
CA THR A 32 2.92 31.09 -4.66
C THR A 32 1.55 31.62 -5.10
N ALA A 33 1.00 31.14 -6.22
CA ALA A 33 -0.31 31.58 -6.72
C ALA A 33 -1.47 31.12 -5.82
N LEU A 34 -1.25 30.11 -4.99
CA LEU A 34 -2.22 29.58 -4.02
C LEU A 34 -1.57 29.51 -2.63
N PRO A 35 -2.37 29.53 -1.54
CA PRO A 35 -1.85 29.37 -0.18
C PRO A 35 -1.11 28.04 0.07
N SER A 36 -1.43 27.02 -0.72
CA SER A 36 -0.78 25.70 -0.72
C SER A 36 -1.08 25.02 -2.05
N THR A 37 -0.17 24.18 -2.55
CA THR A 37 -0.49 23.24 -3.62
C THR A 37 -1.46 22.17 -3.09
N VAL A 38 -2.13 21.45 -4.00
CA VAL A 38 -3.08 20.38 -3.64
C VAL A 38 -2.36 19.24 -2.93
N GLU A 39 -1.25 18.78 -3.51
CA GLU A 39 -0.37 17.76 -2.93
C GLU A 39 0.11 18.13 -1.52
N ASP A 40 0.62 19.35 -1.33
CA ASP A 40 1.09 19.80 -0.02
C ASP A 40 -0.05 19.92 0.98
N ALA A 41 -1.24 20.36 0.55
CA ALA A 41 -2.40 20.50 1.41
C ALA A 41 -2.93 19.13 1.89
N LEU A 42 -2.98 18.14 0.99
CA LEU A 42 -3.38 16.78 1.31
C LEU A 42 -2.35 16.11 2.24
N SER A 43 -1.06 16.26 1.93
CA SER A 43 0.03 15.71 2.74
C SER A 43 0.04 16.32 4.15
N ARG A 44 -0.12 17.64 4.27
CA ARG A 44 -0.20 18.36 5.55
C ARG A 44 -1.40 17.94 6.40
N ALA A 45 -2.49 17.52 5.77
CA ALA A 45 -3.66 16.96 6.46
C ALA A 45 -3.47 15.49 6.87
N GLY A 46 -2.28 14.92 6.67
CA GLY A 46 -1.95 13.52 6.98
C GLY A 46 -2.32 12.53 5.87
N GLY A 47 -2.68 13.00 4.68
CA GLY A 47 -2.89 12.16 3.50
C GLY A 47 -1.60 11.51 3.03
N LEU A 48 -1.67 10.24 2.68
CA LEU A 48 -0.57 9.49 2.07
C LEU A 48 -0.62 9.75 0.55
N TYR A 49 -0.08 10.89 0.13
CA TYR A 49 -0.20 11.36 -1.23
C TYR A 49 0.57 10.46 -2.22
N ARG A 50 -0.08 10.07 -3.32
CA ARG A 50 0.52 9.32 -4.44
C ARG A 50 0.19 10.02 -5.75
N ALA A 51 1.18 10.11 -6.62
CA ALA A 51 1.04 10.70 -7.95
C ALA A 51 1.36 9.66 -9.02
N GLY A 52 0.60 9.70 -10.11
CA GLY A 52 0.93 9.03 -11.35
C GLY A 52 1.80 9.91 -12.24
N ALA A 53 2.07 9.43 -13.46
CA ALA A 53 2.73 10.24 -14.47
C ALA A 53 1.91 11.53 -14.72
N PRO A 54 2.55 12.70 -14.86
CA PRO A 54 1.86 13.95 -15.13
C PRO A 54 0.94 13.83 -16.36
N PHE A 55 -0.30 14.32 -16.23
CA PHE A 55 -1.30 14.29 -17.29
C PHE A 55 -1.69 12.88 -17.78
N ALA A 56 -1.44 11.84 -16.98
CA ALA A 56 -1.99 10.51 -17.18
C ALA A 56 -3.14 10.24 -16.20
N ALA A 57 -4.03 9.31 -16.56
CA ALA A 57 -5.08 8.88 -15.64
C ALA A 57 -4.46 8.12 -14.45
N HIS A 58 -4.76 8.56 -13.24
CA HIS A 58 -4.34 7.94 -12.00
C HIS A 58 -5.40 8.18 -10.90
N ILE A 59 -5.78 7.10 -10.22
CA ILE A 59 -6.74 7.15 -9.11
C ILE A 59 -6.15 6.45 -7.90
N GLU A 60 -6.50 6.94 -6.72
CA GLU A 60 -6.24 6.26 -5.45
C GLU A 60 -7.57 5.94 -4.80
N ARG A 61 -7.72 4.68 -4.39
CA ARG A 61 -8.90 4.16 -3.71
C ARG A 61 -8.50 3.55 -2.39
N ASP A 62 -8.96 4.18 -1.32
CA ASP A 62 -8.84 3.70 0.03
C ASP A 62 -10.24 3.43 0.57
N GLY A 63 -10.72 2.19 0.44
CA GLY A 63 -12.08 1.80 0.83
C GLY A 63 -13.16 2.64 0.11
N ASN A 64 -13.84 3.52 0.87
CA ASN A 64 -14.85 4.45 0.34
C ASN A 64 -14.28 5.78 -0.16
N LEU A 65 -13.03 6.10 0.17
CA LEU A 65 -12.39 7.33 -0.30
C LEU A 65 -11.78 7.05 -1.67
N ILE A 66 -12.30 7.71 -2.70
CA ILE A 66 -11.77 7.64 -4.06
C ILE A 66 -11.32 9.05 -4.42
N THR A 67 -10.10 9.17 -4.94
CA THR A 67 -9.52 10.42 -5.43
C THR A 67 -8.89 10.19 -6.80
N GLY A 68 -8.75 11.25 -7.60
CA GLY A 68 -8.21 11.13 -8.95
C GLY A 68 -7.32 12.32 -9.31
N GLN A 69 -6.19 12.02 -9.95
CA GLN A 69 -5.29 13.01 -10.51
C GLN A 69 -5.96 13.69 -11.71
N GLN A 70 -5.97 15.02 -11.73
CA GLN A 70 -6.64 15.79 -12.79
C GLN A 70 -5.71 15.98 -13.99
N PRO A 71 -6.23 16.13 -15.23
CA PRO A 71 -7.64 16.02 -15.65
C PRO A 71 -8.09 14.64 -16.20
N GLN A 72 -7.18 13.74 -16.58
CA GLN A 72 -7.50 12.54 -17.38
C GLN A 72 -8.23 11.43 -16.61
N SER A 73 -8.29 11.52 -15.28
CA SER A 73 -8.82 10.43 -14.44
C SER A 73 -10.33 10.32 -14.39
N ALA A 74 -11.10 11.23 -15.00
CA ALA A 74 -12.57 11.28 -14.87
C ALA A 74 -13.26 9.93 -15.18
N THR A 75 -12.88 9.26 -16.28
CA THR A 75 -13.46 7.96 -16.65
C THR A 75 -13.09 6.86 -15.67
N ALA A 76 -11.82 6.79 -15.25
CA ALA A 76 -11.36 5.80 -14.27
C ALA A 76 -12.04 6.02 -12.90
N PHE A 77 -12.18 7.27 -12.49
CA PHE A 77 -12.85 7.68 -11.26
C PHE A 77 -14.33 7.28 -11.27
N ALA A 78 -15.06 7.54 -12.36
CA ALA A 78 -16.45 7.15 -12.50
C ALA A 78 -16.64 5.62 -12.43
N ARG A 79 -15.77 4.86 -13.11
CA ARG A 79 -15.78 3.39 -13.03
C ARG A 79 -15.51 2.89 -11.61
N ALA A 80 -14.58 3.52 -10.89
CA ALA A 80 -14.28 3.17 -9.50
C ALA A 80 -15.47 3.42 -8.57
N ILE A 81 -16.22 4.52 -8.77
CA ILE A 81 -17.46 4.79 -8.04
C ILE A 81 -18.50 3.70 -8.31
N VAL A 82 -18.77 3.39 -9.58
CA VAL A 82 -19.76 2.35 -9.94
C VAL A 82 -19.37 1.01 -9.33
N GLY A 83 -18.09 0.62 -9.41
CA GLY A 83 -17.59 -0.60 -8.77
C GLY A 83 -17.79 -0.58 -7.25
N ALA A 84 -17.47 0.53 -6.58
CA ALA A 84 -17.65 0.66 -5.14
C ALA A 84 -19.12 0.57 -4.70
N LEU A 85 -20.07 1.06 -5.52
CA LEU A 85 -21.50 0.98 -5.22
C LEU A 85 -22.04 -0.46 -5.33
N SER A 86 -21.43 -1.30 -6.15
CA SER A 86 -21.80 -2.71 -6.31
C SER A 86 -21.22 -3.62 -5.22
N GLU A 87 -20.21 -3.15 -4.49
CA GLU A 87 -19.58 -3.91 -3.41
C GLU A 87 -20.38 -3.82 -2.10
N SER A 88 -20.26 -4.82 -1.24
CA SER A 88 -20.78 -4.76 0.12
C SER A 88 -19.95 -3.81 1.00
N ALA A 89 -20.51 -3.38 2.13
CA ALA A 89 -19.74 -2.57 3.09
C ALA A 89 -18.54 -3.35 3.67
N ALA A 90 -18.67 -4.67 3.83
CA ALA A 90 -17.60 -5.54 4.30
C ALA A 90 -16.46 -5.61 3.28
N GLU A 91 -16.77 -5.79 1.99
CA GLU A 91 -15.79 -5.80 0.90
C GLU A 91 -15.02 -4.49 0.82
N ARG A 92 -15.72 -3.33 0.87
CA ARG A 92 -15.06 -2.02 0.86
C ARG A 92 -14.13 -1.82 2.05
N LYS A 93 -14.52 -2.29 3.24
CA LYS A 93 -13.65 -2.26 4.43
C LYS A 93 -12.42 -3.15 4.25
N ALA A 94 -12.60 -4.38 3.77
CA ALA A 94 -11.51 -5.32 3.55
C ALA A 94 -10.49 -4.76 2.53
N LYS A 95 -10.96 -4.27 1.38
CA LYS A 95 -10.10 -3.66 0.36
C LYS A 95 -9.34 -2.45 0.89
N GLY A 96 -10.01 -1.56 1.61
CA GLY A 96 -9.36 -0.41 2.23
C GLY A 96 -8.33 -0.79 3.30
N ALA A 97 -8.59 -1.84 4.09
CA ALA A 97 -7.66 -2.32 5.10
C ALA A 97 -6.38 -2.92 4.48
N LEU A 98 -6.53 -3.77 3.45
CA LEU A 98 -5.40 -4.35 2.71
C LEU A 98 -4.52 -3.27 2.08
N HIS A 99 -5.16 -2.33 1.38
CA HIS A 99 -4.46 -1.22 0.74
C HIS A 99 -3.65 -0.38 1.75
N ARG A 100 -4.28 0.03 2.86
CA ARG A 100 -3.58 0.80 3.90
C ARG A 100 -2.48 -0.01 4.58
N TYR A 101 -2.67 -1.31 4.75
CA TYR A 101 -1.65 -2.18 5.33
C TYR A 101 -0.42 -2.25 4.41
N HIS A 102 -0.58 -2.44 3.10
CA HIS A 102 0.55 -2.40 2.17
C HIS A 102 1.27 -1.05 2.19
N VAL A 103 0.54 0.06 2.10
CA VAL A 103 1.20 1.37 2.06
C VAL A 103 1.87 1.73 3.39
N GLN A 104 1.18 1.58 4.53
CA GLN A 104 1.69 2.04 5.81
C GLN A 104 2.73 1.07 6.39
N VAL A 105 2.48 -0.23 6.31
CA VAL A 105 3.35 -1.23 6.92
C VAL A 105 4.49 -1.59 5.96
N TRP A 106 4.19 -1.95 4.72
CA TRP A 106 5.22 -2.41 3.77
C TRP A 106 6.01 -1.28 3.13
N GLU A 107 5.35 -0.32 2.47
CA GLU A 107 6.07 0.74 1.75
C GLU A 107 6.72 1.75 2.71
N GLN A 108 6.01 2.15 3.76
CA GLN A 108 6.52 3.14 4.72
C GLN A 108 7.29 2.52 5.89
N GLY A 109 7.29 1.20 6.04
CA GLY A 109 7.97 0.51 7.14
C GLY A 109 7.41 0.81 8.54
N GLN A 110 6.16 1.26 8.66
CA GLN A 110 5.54 1.63 9.95
C GLN A 110 5.05 0.37 10.69
N LEU A 111 5.99 -0.49 11.08
CA LEU A 111 5.72 -1.79 11.73
C LEU A 111 4.77 -1.70 12.93
N ALA A 112 4.86 -0.61 13.71
CA ALA A 112 4.00 -0.39 14.87
C ALA A 112 2.50 -0.30 14.52
N LYS A 113 2.16 0.05 13.28
CA LYS A 113 0.78 0.14 12.78
C LYS A 113 0.19 -1.19 12.36
N ALA A 114 0.99 -2.25 12.22
CA ALA A 114 0.48 -3.58 11.87
C ALA A 114 -0.68 -4.02 12.76
N LYS A 115 -0.56 -3.79 14.07
CA LYS A 115 -1.58 -4.12 15.08
C LYS A 115 -2.94 -3.47 14.83
N ASP A 116 -2.98 -2.36 14.09
CA ASP A 116 -4.21 -1.63 13.80
C ASP A 116 -5.06 -2.38 12.75
N PHE A 117 -4.44 -3.30 12.00
CA PHE A 117 -5.07 -4.13 10.99
C PHE A 117 -5.41 -5.54 11.48
N LEU A 118 -4.72 -6.03 12.52
CA LEU A 118 -4.93 -7.38 13.03
C LEU A 118 -6.22 -7.45 13.86
N GLY A 119 -6.96 -8.55 13.69
CA GLY A 119 -8.12 -8.93 14.49
C GLY A 119 -7.72 -9.80 15.67
N ALA A 120 -8.66 -9.99 16.60
CA ALA A 120 -8.44 -10.87 17.74
C ALA A 120 -8.19 -12.31 17.28
N GLY A 121 -7.16 -12.95 17.84
CA GLY A 121 -6.81 -14.32 17.48
C GLY A 121 -6.23 -14.49 16.08
N PHE A 122 -5.63 -13.43 15.49
CA PHE A 122 -4.97 -13.52 14.20
C PHE A 122 -3.98 -14.68 14.12
N VAL A 123 -4.10 -15.50 13.07
CA VAL A 123 -3.19 -16.61 12.75
C VAL A 123 -2.56 -16.36 11.38
N SER A 124 -1.24 -16.55 11.26
CA SER A 124 -0.57 -16.58 9.97
C SER A 124 0.03 -17.97 9.73
N HIS A 125 -0.21 -18.49 8.53
CA HIS A 125 0.24 -19.81 8.07
C HIS A 125 1.42 -19.73 7.10
N ALA A 126 1.85 -18.53 6.76
CA ALA A 126 3.09 -18.32 6.04
C ALA A 126 4.26 -18.90 6.86
N THR A 127 5.20 -19.60 6.23
CA THR A 127 6.33 -20.28 6.90
C THR A 127 7.58 -20.03 6.06
N PRO A 128 8.81 -20.04 6.63
CA PRO A 128 9.19 -20.40 8.00
C PRO A 128 9.36 -19.21 8.98
N PHE A 129 9.03 -17.97 8.59
CA PHE A 129 9.34 -16.77 9.38
C PHE A 129 8.28 -16.37 10.42
N VAL A 130 7.33 -17.27 10.74
CA VAL A 130 6.12 -16.95 11.51
C VAL A 130 6.01 -17.84 12.74
N ASP A 131 5.77 -17.23 13.90
CA ASP A 131 5.16 -17.94 15.03
C ASP A 131 3.63 -17.84 14.88
N PRO A 132 2.94 -18.94 14.55
CA PRO A 132 1.50 -18.95 14.26
C PRO A 132 0.63 -18.54 15.47
N ARG A 133 1.21 -18.45 16.68
CA ARG A 133 0.49 -18.06 17.91
C ARG A 133 0.57 -16.56 18.23
N ASN A 134 1.44 -15.81 17.54
CA ASN A 134 1.74 -14.42 17.89
C ASN A 134 1.60 -13.43 16.71
N GLY A 135 1.31 -13.91 15.49
CA GLY A 135 1.09 -13.03 14.34
C GLY A 135 2.33 -12.29 13.85
N THR A 136 3.54 -12.74 14.20
CA THR A 136 4.79 -11.99 13.99
C THR A 136 5.55 -12.35 12.71
N GLU A 137 4.85 -12.62 11.61
CA GLU A 137 5.42 -12.55 10.24
C GLU A 137 6.37 -11.35 10.09
N GLN A 138 5.87 -10.19 10.52
CA GLN A 138 6.45 -8.89 10.20
C GLN A 138 7.56 -8.45 11.14
N LYS A 139 7.75 -9.09 12.31
CA LYS A 139 8.76 -8.61 13.27
C LYS A 139 10.20 -8.89 12.82
N ASN A 140 10.40 -9.89 11.96
CA ASN A 140 11.74 -10.29 11.54
C ASN A 140 12.01 -10.02 10.05
N LEU A 141 11.06 -10.33 9.16
CA LEU A 141 11.32 -10.27 7.72
C LEU A 141 11.19 -8.86 7.14
N LEU A 142 10.12 -8.14 7.47
CA LEU A 142 9.91 -6.79 6.93
C LEU A 142 11.00 -5.77 7.32
N PRO A 143 11.44 -5.66 8.59
CA PRO A 143 12.57 -4.78 8.92
C PRO A 143 13.84 -5.17 8.17
N LEU A 144 14.14 -6.46 8.04
CA LEU A 144 15.27 -6.95 7.24
C LEU A 144 15.16 -6.52 5.77
N LEU A 145 13.99 -6.73 5.14
CA LEU A 145 13.73 -6.32 3.76
C LEU A 145 13.81 -4.80 3.58
N ARG A 146 13.33 -4.00 4.54
CA ARG A 146 13.46 -2.53 4.48
C ARG A 146 14.89 -2.05 4.62
N THR A 147 15.73 -2.74 5.40
CA THR A 147 17.18 -2.47 5.45
C THR A 147 17.85 -2.84 4.12
N ALA A 148 17.54 -4.01 3.56
CA ALA A 148 18.10 -4.47 2.29
C ALA A 148 17.63 -3.64 1.09
N PHE A 149 16.37 -3.20 1.10
CA PHE A 149 15.67 -2.46 0.04
C PHE A 149 15.01 -1.20 0.62
N PRO A 150 15.78 -0.13 0.92
CA PRO A 150 15.23 1.08 1.54
C PRO A 150 14.26 1.85 0.63
N ASP A 151 14.30 1.59 -0.67
CA ASP A 151 13.40 2.11 -1.71
C ASP A 151 12.31 1.11 -2.12
N LEU A 152 12.00 0.14 -1.25
CA LEU A 152 10.94 -0.84 -1.50
C LEU A 152 9.60 -0.15 -1.77
N THR A 153 8.98 -0.50 -2.88
CA THR A 153 7.59 -0.12 -3.22
C THR A 153 6.74 -1.36 -3.47
N SER A 154 5.43 -1.24 -3.25
CA SER A 154 4.47 -2.31 -3.50
C SER A 154 3.42 -1.87 -4.50
N HIS A 155 2.90 -2.83 -5.26
CA HIS A 155 1.82 -2.62 -6.20
C HIS A 155 0.81 -3.74 -6.04
N GLU A 156 -0.47 -3.39 -5.99
CA GLU A 156 -1.58 -4.32 -5.91
C GLU A 156 -2.05 -4.62 -7.34
N ASP A 157 -1.65 -5.76 -7.87
CA ASP A 157 -1.97 -6.14 -9.25
C ASP A 157 -3.42 -6.59 -9.41
N ALA A 158 -3.94 -7.28 -8.39
CA ALA A 158 -5.32 -7.70 -8.32
C ALA A 158 -5.75 -7.87 -6.86
N LEU A 159 -6.99 -7.49 -6.55
CA LEU A 159 -7.60 -7.71 -5.25
C LEU A 159 -9.05 -8.16 -5.41
N ILE A 160 -9.30 -9.39 -5.00
CA ILE A 160 -10.63 -10.03 -5.02
C ILE A 160 -11.06 -10.23 -3.58
N VAL A 161 -12.32 -9.88 -3.28
CA VAL A 161 -12.94 -10.15 -1.98
C VAL A 161 -14.25 -10.88 -2.25
N ASP A 162 -14.45 -11.98 -1.55
CA ASP A 162 -15.69 -12.76 -1.55
C ASP A 162 -16.04 -13.12 -0.10
N GLY A 163 -17.07 -12.46 0.44
CA GLY A 163 -17.41 -12.53 1.84
C GLY A 163 -16.26 -12.08 2.75
N GLU A 164 -15.79 -12.98 3.62
CA GLU A 164 -14.64 -12.73 4.50
C GLU A 164 -13.30 -13.08 3.86
N LEU A 165 -13.27 -13.73 2.69
CA LEU A 165 -12.02 -14.12 2.04
C LEU A 165 -11.56 -13.02 1.11
N ALA A 166 -10.27 -12.67 1.19
CA ALA A 166 -9.61 -11.76 0.27
C ALA A 166 -8.39 -12.45 -0.34
N VAL A 167 -8.20 -12.31 -1.65
CA VAL A 167 -6.98 -12.72 -2.34
C VAL A 167 -6.38 -11.50 -2.99
N ILE A 168 -5.10 -11.27 -2.72
CA ILE A 168 -4.32 -10.20 -3.32
C ILE A 168 -3.16 -10.80 -4.11
N ARG A 169 -2.99 -10.32 -5.35
CA ARG A 169 -1.75 -10.48 -6.10
C ARG A 169 -1.00 -9.16 -6.03
N TRP A 170 0.27 -9.23 -5.69
CA TRP A 170 1.12 -8.06 -5.54
C TRP A 170 2.42 -8.20 -6.31
N THR A 171 3.04 -7.05 -6.53
CA THR A 171 4.40 -6.93 -7.03
C THR A 171 5.16 -5.96 -6.14
N ILE A 172 6.33 -6.36 -5.69
CA ILE A 172 7.27 -5.56 -4.91
C ILE A 172 8.51 -5.29 -5.77
N THR A 173 8.99 -4.06 -5.73
CA THR A 173 10.26 -3.66 -6.36
C THR A 173 11.16 -2.97 -5.35
N GLY A 174 12.47 -2.98 -5.59
CA GLY A 174 13.45 -2.29 -4.74
C GLY A 174 14.89 -2.48 -5.24
N THR A 175 15.83 -1.72 -4.69
CA THR A 175 17.26 -1.79 -4.99
C THR A 175 18.03 -2.35 -3.80
N HIS A 176 18.83 -3.38 -4.01
CA HIS A 176 19.62 -4.03 -2.96
C HIS A 176 20.76 -3.12 -2.47
N LYS A 177 20.48 -2.32 -1.44
CA LYS A 177 21.37 -1.28 -0.87
C LYS A 177 21.82 -1.59 0.56
N GLY A 178 21.20 -2.56 1.22
CA GLY A 178 21.64 -3.10 2.51
C GLY A 178 22.07 -4.56 2.39
N GLU A 179 22.56 -5.13 3.49
CA GLU A 179 22.84 -6.56 3.58
C GLU A 179 21.53 -7.37 3.64
N LEU A 180 21.50 -8.52 2.96
CA LEU A 180 20.40 -9.48 3.03
C LEU A 180 20.94 -10.90 3.20
N PHE A 181 20.70 -11.52 4.36
CA PHE A 181 21.14 -12.89 4.66
C PHE A 181 22.63 -13.14 4.33
N GLY A 182 23.52 -12.22 4.72
CA GLY A 182 24.96 -12.31 4.45
C GLY A 182 25.40 -11.91 3.04
N VAL A 183 24.46 -11.54 2.16
CA VAL A 183 24.79 -10.97 0.84
C VAL A 183 25.00 -9.46 1.00
N ALA A 184 26.21 -8.99 0.72
CA ALA A 184 26.54 -7.56 0.69
C ALA A 184 25.69 -6.79 -0.35
N PRO A 185 25.45 -5.48 -0.16
CA PRO A 185 24.65 -4.68 -1.08
C PRO A 185 25.23 -4.73 -2.50
N THR A 186 24.41 -5.19 -3.45
CA THR A 186 24.86 -5.42 -4.83
C THR A 186 24.44 -4.30 -5.78
N GLY A 187 23.58 -3.37 -5.35
CA GLY A 187 23.02 -2.31 -6.19
C GLY A 187 22.01 -2.79 -7.23
N LYS A 188 21.68 -4.09 -7.26
CA LYS A 188 20.73 -4.65 -8.23
C LYS A 188 19.30 -4.27 -7.88
N ALA A 189 18.53 -3.92 -8.90
CA ALA A 189 17.08 -3.82 -8.80
C ALA A 189 16.45 -5.21 -8.79
N ILE A 190 15.43 -5.40 -7.97
CA ILE A 190 14.61 -6.61 -7.94
C ILE A 190 13.16 -6.29 -8.31
N THR A 191 12.50 -7.28 -8.89
CA THR A 191 11.04 -7.30 -9.08
C THR A 191 10.55 -8.68 -8.67
N VAL A 192 9.70 -8.73 -7.66
CA VAL A 192 9.16 -9.98 -7.11
C VAL A 192 7.65 -9.87 -7.03
N SER A 193 6.95 -10.87 -7.52
CA SER A 193 5.50 -10.97 -7.38
C SER A 193 5.11 -12.14 -6.53
N GLY A 194 3.98 -12.04 -5.85
CA GLY A 194 3.39 -13.12 -5.08
C GLY A 194 1.89 -12.92 -4.89
N MET A 195 1.32 -13.76 -4.04
CA MET A 195 -0.07 -13.67 -3.65
C MET A 195 -0.22 -13.94 -2.15
N ASP A 196 -1.22 -13.31 -1.54
CA ASP A 196 -1.69 -13.63 -0.20
C ASP A 196 -3.17 -13.94 -0.27
N MET A 197 -3.59 -14.88 0.56
CA MET A 197 -4.98 -15.06 0.90
C MET A 197 -5.17 -14.66 2.35
N LEU A 198 -6.22 -13.91 2.64
CA LEU A 198 -6.56 -13.46 3.98
C LEU A 198 -8.01 -13.78 4.28
N ARG A 199 -8.27 -14.08 5.55
CA ARG A 199 -9.62 -13.95 6.11
C ARG A 199 -9.71 -12.62 6.84
N VAL A 200 -10.72 -11.83 6.48
CA VAL A 200 -10.93 -10.45 6.92
C VAL A 200 -12.33 -10.31 7.51
N VAL A 201 -12.40 -10.01 8.80
CA VAL A 201 -13.64 -9.81 9.55
C VAL A 201 -13.71 -8.36 9.99
N ASP A 202 -14.77 -7.64 9.61
CA ASP A 202 -14.96 -6.21 9.93
C ASP A 202 -13.77 -5.31 9.56
N GLY A 203 -13.06 -5.66 8.48
CA GLY A 203 -11.86 -4.93 8.04
C GLY A 203 -10.61 -5.23 8.87
N ARG A 204 -10.61 -6.29 9.67
CA ARG A 204 -9.46 -6.79 10.43
C ARG A 204 -9.00 -8.15 9.92
N PHE A 205 -7.69 -8.33 9.77
CA PHE A 205 -7.10 -9.59 9.34
C PHE A 205 -7.10 -10.56 10.50
N VAL A 206 -7.73 -11.72 10.31
CA VAL A 206 -7.83 -12.77 11.34
C VAL A 206 -7.15 -14.06 10.90
N GLU A 207 -6.86 -14.20 9.62
CA GLU A 207 -6.10 -15.34 9.10
C GLU A 207 -5.34 -14.96 7.83
N HIS A 208 -4.18 -15.55 7.59
CA HIS A 208 -3.30 -15.22 6.48
C HIS A 208 -2.53 -16.44 5.95
N TRP A 209 -2.41 -16.54 4.63
CA TRP A 209 -1.57 -17.51 3.91
C TRP A 209 -0.83 -16.81 2.78
N GLY A 210 0.41 -17.26 2.51
CA GLY A 210 1.21 -16.77 1.39
C GLY A 210 2.15 -15.64 1.79
N GLY A 211 2.41 -14.74 0.84
CA GLY A 211 3.24 -13.55 1.06
C GLY A 211 4.69 -13.72 0.62
N ILE A 212 5.50 -12.71 0.93
CA ILE A 212 6.87 -12.60 0.40
C ILE A 212 7.82 -13.68 0.95
N ALA A 213 7.49 -14.27 2.10
CA ALA A 213 8.25 -15.38 2.66
C ALA A 213 8.41 -16.53 1.64
N ASP A 214 7.34 -16.83 0.89
CA ASP A 214 7.33 -17.86 -0.15
C ASP A 214 8.16 -17.48 -1.39
N GLN A 215 8.51 -16.19 -1.53
CA GLN A 215 9.26 -15.66 -2.67
C GLN A 215 10.73 -15.38 -2.36
N MET A 216 11.21 -15.75 -1.18
CA MET A 216 12.58 -15.44 -0.75
C MET A 216 13.66 -16.05 -1.64
N ASP A 217 13.44 -17.25 -2.18
CA ASP A 217 14.35 -17.87 -3.15
C ASP A 217 14.48 -17.03 -4.43
N THR A 218 13.39 -16.40 -4.87
CA THR A 218 13.41 -15.50 -6.03
C THR A 218 14.16 -14.21 -5.71
N VAL A 219 13.94 -13.62 -4.53
CA VAL A 219 14.68 -12.44 -4.05
C VAL A 219 16.19 -12.74 -4.04
N LEU A 220 16.60 -13.84 -3.39
CA LEU A 220 18.01 -14.24 -3.23
C LEU A 220 18.68 -14.47 -4.58
N ARG A 221 18.01 -15.18 -5.50
CA ARG A 221 18.51 -15.38 -6.87
C ARG A 221 18.75 -14.06 -7.59
N GLN A 222 17.85 -13.07 -7.48
CA GLN A 222 18.00 -11.80 -8.17
C GLN A 222 19.17 -10.97 -7.59
N VAL A 223 19.33 -10.92 -6.26
CA VAL A 223 20.45 -10.17 -5.67
C VAL A 223 21.81 -10.83 -5.94
N GLN A 224 21.86 -12.15 -6.11
CA GLN A 224 23.07 -12.94 -6.39
C GLN A 224 23.37 -13.17 -7.88
N ALA A 225 22.43 -12.88 -8.80
CA ALA A 225 22.58 -13.13 -10.23
C ALA A 225 23.85 -12.48 -10.79
N ARG A 226 24.66 -13.21 -11.57
CA ARG A 226 25.92 -12.66 -12.11
C ARG A 226 25.69 -11.56 -13.15
#